data_AF-A0A3M1LM24-F1
#
_entry.id   AF-A0A3M1LM24-F1
#
_cell.length_a   1.000
_cell.length_b   1.000
_cell.length_c   1.000
_cell.angle_alpha   90.00
_cell.angle_beta   90.00
_cell.angle_gamma   90.00
#
_symmetry.space_group_name_H-M   'P 1'
#
loop_
_entity.id
_entity.type
_entity.pdbx_description
1 polymer ?
#
loop_
_entity_poly.entity_id
_entity_poly.type
_entity_poly.pdbx_seq_one_letter_code
_entity_poly.pdbx_strand_id
1 'polypeptide(L)'
;MKITDPNRCVRQCRDEEQIARCRARVGEWTAETERMAAVLRLAANPVRLSVLRLLWEEGRLCVCDLSEILGMSIPAVSQHLKKLREGGLVEVE
;
A
#
# COMPACT_ATOMS: atom_id res chain seq x y z
N MET A 1 -13.99 6.06 17.19
CA MET A 1 -13.00 6.97 16.58
C MET A 1 -13.76 8.17 16.03
N LYS A 2 -13.68 9.35 16.66
CA LYS A 2 -14.35 10.57 16.17
C LYS A 2 -13.30 11.62 15.87
N ILE A 3 -13.06 11.86 14.58
CA ILE A 3 -12.36 13.06 14.12
C ILE A 3 -13.48 14.08 13.83
N THR A 4 -13.50 15.19 14.55
CA THR A 4 -14.40 16.31 14.28
C THR A 4 -13.58 17.59 14.23
N ASP A 5 -13.72 18.28 13.09
CA ASP A 5 -13.37 19.68 12.80
C ASP A 5 -11.88 20.08 12.94
N PRO A 6 -11.19 20.45 11.83
CA PRO A 6 -9.79 20.88 11.87
C PRO A 6 -9.56 22.21 12.61
N ASN A 7 -10.61 22.99 12.94
CA ASN A 7 -10.49 24.30 13.58
C ASN A 7 -11.35 24.48 14.85
N ARG A 8 -11.99 23.43 15.36
CA ARG A 8 -12.75 23.49 16.63
C ARG A 8 -12.34 22.35 17.55
N CYS A 9 -11.34 22.62 18.39
CA CYS A 9 -10.96 21.73 19.48
C CYS A 9 -12.01 21.80 20.61
N VAL A 10 -12.73 20.70 20.87
CA VAL A 10 -13.68 20.59 22.00
C VAL A 10 -12.95 20.29 23.33
N ARG A 11 -11.62 20.08 23.33
CA ARG A 11 -10.85 19.78 24.54
C ARG A 11 -10.55 21.04 25.34
N GLN A 12 -11.02 21.06 26.59
CA GLN A 12 -10.70 22.13 27.56
C GLN A 12 -9.24 22.14 28.03
N CYS A 13 -8.46 21.07 27.85
CA CYS A 13 -7.01 21.09 28.03
C CYS A 13 -6.30 20.24 26.96
N ARG A 14 -5.27 20.83 26.34
CA ARG A 14 -4.32 20.15 25.45
C ARG A 14 -3.38 19.33 26.34
N ASP A 15 -3.43 18.00 26.23
CA ASP A 15 -2.46 17.13 26.91
C ASP A 15 -1.11 17.21 26.17
N GLU A 16 -0.29 18.18 26.59
CA GLU A 16 1.00 18.45 25.98
C GLU A 16 1.98 17.30 26.16
N GLU A 17 1.86 16.57 27.27
CA GLU A 17 2.68 15.40 27.56
C GLU A 17 2.34 14.25 26.60
N GLN A 18 1.05 13.98 26.38
CA GLN A 18 0.61 13.00 25.38
C GLN A 18 1.07 13.38 23.97
N ILE A 19 0.95 14.66 23.59
CA ILE A 19 1.39 15.12 22.27
C ILE A 19 2.90 14.96 22.10
N ALA A 20 3.69 15.32 23.12
CA ALA A 20 5.14 15.15 23.09
C ALA A 20 5.54 13.68 22.95
N ARG A 21 4.94 12.79 23.75
CA ARG A 21 5.16 11.33 23.67
C ARG A 21 4.79 10.78 22.28
N CYS A 22 3.64 11.18 21.74
CA CYS A 22 3.21 10.73 20.41
C CYS A 22 4.14 11.25 19.29
N ARG A 23 4.60 12.50 19.35
CA ARG A 23 5.55 13.05 18.38
C ARG A 23 6.89 12.32 18.40
N ALA A 24 7.41 12.01 19.59
CA ALA A 24 8.63 11.21 19.73
C ALA A 24 8.47 9.83 19.06
N ARG A 25 7.38 9.12 19.35
CA ARG A 25 7.07 7.82 18.74
C ARG A 25 6.93 7.88 17.21
N VAL A 26 6.24 8.90 16.68
CA VAL A 26 6.15 9.08 15.22
C VAL A 26 7.53 9.32 14.62
N GLY A 27 8.37 10.13 15.28
CA GLY A 27 9.76 10.33 14.88
C GLY A 27 10.55 9.02 14.79
N GLU A 28 10.46 8.18 15.82
CA GLU A 28 11.12 6.87 15.89
C GLU A 28 10.72 5.93 14.74
N TRP A 29 9.45 5.95 14.32
CA TRP A 29 8.95 5.05 13.28
C TRP A 29 9.00 5.61 11.85
N THR A 30 9.52 6.82 11.66
CA THR A 30 9.43 7.53 10.37
C THR A 30 9.97 6.68 9.22
N ALA A 31 11.19 6.14 9.36
CA ALA A 31 11.83 5.38 8.30
C ALA A 31 11.11 4.05 8.00
N GLU A 32 10.61 3.36 9.02
CA GLU A 32 9.81 2.14 8.84
C GLU A 32 8.48 2.43 8.16
N THR A 33 7.78 3.46 8.62
CA THR A 33 6.52 3.92 8.05
C THR A 33 6.68 4.32 6.59
N GLU A 34 7.78 5.00 6.24
CA GLU A 34 8.09 5.37 4.87
C GLU A 34 8.31 4.15 3.96
N ARG A 35 9.05 3.13 4.44
CA ARG A 35 9.23 1.87 3.73
C ARG A 35 7.91 1.14 3.52
N MET A 36 7.11 0.98 4.57
CA MET A 36 5.77 0.37 4.47
C MET A 36 4.88 1.15 3.51
N ALA A 37 4.87 2.47 3.60
CA ALA A 37 4.08 3.32 2.71
C ALA A 37 4.55 3.22 1.26
N ALA A 38 5.83 3.01 0.98
CA ALA A 38 6.33 2.78 -0.37
C ALA A 38 5.76 1.49 -0.97
N VAL A 39 5.79 0.39 -0.20
CA VAL A 39 5.20 -0.89 -0.61
C VAL A 39 3.69 -0.77 -0.81
N LEU A 40 2.99 -0.13 0.13
CA LEU A 40 1.55 0.08 0.03
C LEU A 40 1.19 0.97 -1.17
N ARG A 41 1.93 2.04 -1.44
CA ARG A 41 1.72 2.89 -2.64
C ARG A 41 1.92 2.10 -3.93
N LEU A 42 2.89 1.20 -3.95
CA LEU A 42 3.08 0.31 -5.08
C LEU A 42 1.86 -0.61 -5.22
N ALA A 43 1.42 -1.28 -4.16
CA ALA A 43 0.26 -2.17 -4.21
C ALA A 43 -1.06 -1.44 -4.51
N ALA A 44 -1.26 -0.21 -4.04
CA ALA A 44 -2.51 0.58 -4.09
C ALA A 44 -2.97 1.07 -5.48
N ASN A 45 -2.82 0.22 -6.49
CA ASN A 45 -3.48 0.33 -7.78
C ASN A 45 -4.43 -0.87 -7.92
N PRO A 46 -5.69 -0.67 -8.33
CA PRO A 46 -6.69 -1.74 -8.38
C PRO A 46 -6.22 -2.97 -9.16
N VAL A 47 -5.61 -2.79 -10.33
CA VAL A 47 -5.11 -3.90 -11.16
C VAL A 47 -4.00 -4.67 -10.43
N ARG A 48 -3.05 -3.96 -9.82
CA ARG A 48 -1.96 -4.61 -9.07
C ARG A 48 -2.47 -5.36 -7.85
N LEU A 49 -3.43 -4.81 -7.12
CA LEU A 49 -4.09 -5.53 -6.02
C LEU A 49 -4.83 -6.77 -6.51
N SER A 50 -5.53 -6.71 -7.64
CA SER A 50 -6.18 -7.88 -8.24
C SER A 50 -5.16 -8.96 -8.62
N VAL A 51 -4.04 -8.57 -9.24
CA VAL A 51 -2.94 -9.50 -9.57
C VAL A 51 -2.39 -10.16 -8.30
N LEU A 52 -2.08 -9.38 -7.26
CA LEU A 52 -1.58 -9.92 -5.99
C LEU A 52 -2.60 -10.87 -5.33
N ARG A 53 -3.89 -10.54 -5.40
CA ARG A 53 -4.96 -11.39 -4.88
C ARG A 53 -5.07 -12.71 -5.63
N LEU A 54 -5.03 -12.66 -6.96
CA LEU A 54 -5.06 -13.84 -7.82
C LEU A 54 -3.84 -14.74 -7.57
N LEU A 55 -2.63 -14.16 -7.47
CA LEU A 55 -1.42 -14.90 -7.15
C LEU A 55 -1.44 -15.50 -5.74
N TRP A 56 -2.06 -14.82 -4.77
CA TRP A 56 -2.24 -15.36 -3.42
C TRP A 56 -3.17 -16.58 -3.39
N GLU A 57 -4.23 -16.59 -4.22
CA GLU A 57 -5.20 -17.69 -4.29
C GLU A 57 -4.71 -18.87 -5.13
N GLU A 58 -4.10 -18.60 -6.29
CA GLU A 58 -3.69 -19.63 -7.27
C GLU A 58 -2.22 -20.06 -7.13
N GLY A 59 -1.41 -19.30 -6.39
CA GLY A 59 0.02 -19.51 -6.19
C GLY A 59 0.89 -19.07 -7.38
N ARG A 60 0.51 -19.39 -8.61
CA ARG A 60 1.22 -18.98 -9.84
C ARG A 60 0.26 -18.78 -11.00
N LEU A 61 0.51 -17.78 -11.85
CA LEU A 61 -0.29 -17.51 -13.05
C LEU A 61 0.58 -17.04 -14.20
N CYS A 62 0.23 -17.45 -15.42
CA CYS A 62 0.88 -16.95 -16.63
C CYS A 62 0.41 -15.51 -16.92
N VAL A 63 1.29 -14.72 -17.56
CA VAL A 63 0.92 -13.38 -18.03
C VAL A 63 -0.23 -13.40 -19.05
N CYS A 64 -0.35 -14.47 -19.85
CA CYS A 64 -1.44 -14.64 -20.80
C CYS A 64 -2.77 -14.82 -20.07
N ASP A 65 -2.82 -15.69 -19.05
CA ASP A 65 -4.02 -15.93 -18.24
C ASP A 65 -4.45 -14.65 -17.52
N LEU A 66 -3.49 -13.93 -16.92
CA LEU A 66 -3.77 -12.63 -16.28
C LEU A 66 -4.31 -11.62 -17.30
N SER A 67 -3.81 -11.63 -18.53
CA SER A 67 -4.32 -10.78 -19.62
C SER A 67 -5.79 -11.07 -19.92
N GLU A 68 -6.14 -12.35 -20.05
CA GLU A 68 -7.52 -12.79 -20.32
C GLU A 68 -8.46 -12.49 -19.14
N ILE A 69 -8.05 -12.84 -17.92
CA ILE A 69 -8.84 -12.62 -16.69
C ILE A 69 -9.11 -11.13 -16.45
N LEU A 70 -8.09 -10.28 -16.65
CA LEU A 70 -8.21 -8.84 -16.40
C LEU A 70 -8.81 -8.09 -17.59
N GLY A 71 -9.01 -8.73 -18.75
CA GLY A 71 -9.47 -8.08 -19.97
C GLY A 71 -8.50 -6.98 -20.47
N MET A 72 -7.21 -7.16 -20.22
CA MET A 72 -6.15 -6.21 -20.56
C MET A 72 -5.26 -6.79 -21.65
N SER A 73 -4.44 -5.95 -22.28
CA SER A 73 -3.39 -6.44 -23.19
C SER A 73 -2.18 -6.94 -22.40
N ILE A 74 -1.46 -7.93 -22.93
CA ILE A 74 -0.24 -8.48 -22.34
C ILE A 74 0.80 -7.39 -22.01
N PRO A 75 1.07 -6.38 -22.88
CA PRO A 75 1.98 -5.28 -22.54
C PRO A 75 1.54 -4.48 -21.32
N ALA A 76 0.22 -4.25 -21.15
CA ALA A 76 -0.31 -3.53 -20.01
C ALA A 76 -0.12 -4.34 -18.71
N VAL A 77 -0.47 -5.63 -18.71
CA VAL A 77 -0.25 -6.53 -17.56
C VAL A 77 1.23 -6.64 -17.23
N SER A 78 2.09 -6.81 -18.24
CA SER A 78 3.55 -6.86 -18.08
C SER A 78 4.11 -5.60 -17.42
N GLN A 79 3.57 -4.42 -17.74
CA GLN A 79 3.96 -3.17 -17.08
C GLN A 79 3.59 -3.16 -15.59
N HIS A 80 2.44 -3.71 -15.21
CA HIS A 80 2.04 -3.87 -13.82
C HIS A 80 2.95 -4.86 -13.08
N LEU A 81 3.22 -6.03 -13.68
CA LEU A 81 4.11 -7.06 -13.13
C LEU A 81 5.53 -6.55 -12.95
N LYS A 82 6.08 -5.80 -13.91
CA LYS A 82 7.41 -5.19 -13.81
C LYS A 82 7.51 -4.29 -12.57
N LYS A 83 6.52 -3.42 -12.33
CA LYS A 83 6.49 -2.55 -11.15
C LYS A 83 6.40 -3.36 -9.85
N LEU A 84 5.56 -4.39 -9.80
CA LEU A 84 5.44 -5.28 -8.64
C LEU A 84 6.77 -6.00 -8.35
N ARG A 85 7.44 -6.49 -9.38
CA ARG A 85 8.75 -7.15 -9.28
C ARG A 85 9.84 -6.20 -8.78
N GLU A 86 9.90 -4.98 -9.31
CA GLU A 86 10.86 -3.95 -8.87
C GLU A 86 10.67 -3.58 -7.39
N GLY A 87 9.45 -3.69 -6.87
CA GLY A 87 9.16 -3.52 -5.44
C GLY A 87 9.22 -4.80 -4.61
N GLY A 88 9.69 -5.92 -5.17
CA GLY A 88 9.83 -7.19 -4.46
C GLY A 88 8.53 -7.86 -4.03
N LEU A 89 7.40 -7.53 -4.67
CA LEU A 89 6.09 -8.07 -4.34
C LEU A 89 5.72 -9.35 -5.11
N VAL A 90 6.38 -9.60 -6.24
CA VAL A 90 6.19 -10.80 -7.06
C VAL A 90 7.53 -11.24 -7.64
N GLU A 91 7.66 -12.53 -7.89
CA GLU A 91 8.76 -13.14 -8.63
C GLU A 91 8.26 -13.56 -10.02
N VAL A 92 9.14 -13.55 -11.00
CA VAL A 92 8.83 -13.97 -12.37
C VAL A 92 9.81 -15.09 -12.72
N GLU A 93 9.27 -16.28 -12.95
CA GLU A 93 9.99 -17.45 -13.44
C GLU A 93 9.90 -17.55 -14.97
#